data_AF-A0A1Q4D408-F1
#
_entry.id   AF-A0A1Q4D408-F1
#
_cell.length_a   1.000
_cell.length_b   1.000
_cell.length_c   1.000
_cell.angle_alpha   90.00
_cell.angle_beta   90.00
_cell.angle_gamma   90.00
#
_symmetry.space_group_name_H-M   'P 1'
#
loop_
_entity.id
_entity.type
_entity.pdbx_description
1 polymer ?
#
loop_
_entity_poly.entity_id
_entity_poly.type
_entity_poly.pdbx_seq_one_letter_code
_entity_poly.pdbx_strand_id
1 'polypeptide(L)' 'MRSLEVVPLLLTPICHPAPPGSSGDVVRISDGVSTVFLLPEDFAAASDADVRSLLARRAADSPPR' A
#
# COMPACT_ATOMS: atom_id res chain seq x y z
N MET A 1 8.09 13.27 -9.01
CA MET A 1 7.18 12.22 -8.47
C MET A 1 8.01 11.26 -7.65
N ARG A 2 7.59 10.92 -6.43
CA ARG A 2 8.25 9.89 -5.62
C ARG A 2 7.91 8.50 -6.16
N SER A 3 8.88 7.59 -6.10
CA SER A 3 8.69 6.16 -6.37
C SER A 3 7.76 5.57 -5.31
N LEU A 4 6.89 4.66 -5.74
CA LEU A 4 6.00 3.92 -4.84
C LEU A 4 6.61 2.54 -4.59
N GLU A 5 6.73 2.17 -3.31
CA GLU A 5 7.03 0.81 -2.89
C GLU A 5 5.70 0.07 -2.71
N VAL A 6 5.50 -1.00 -3.48
CA VAL A 6 4.30 -1.84 -3.43
C VAL A 6 4.74 -3.24 -3.02
N VAL A 7 4.21 -3.74 -1.90
CA VAL A 7 4.56 -5.06 -1.35
C VAL A 7 3.28 -5.82 -1.00
N PRO A 8 2.96 -6.89 -1.74
CA PRO A 8 1.97 -7.87 -1.31
C PRO A 8 2.44 -8.57 -0.03
N LEU A 9 1.57 -8.68 0.96
CA LEU A 9 1.84 -9.26 2.27
C LEU A 9 0.83 -10.37 2.59
N LEU A 10 1.27 -11.32 3.40
CA LEU A 10 0.43 -12.33 4.03
C LEU A 10 0.01 -11.86 5.42
N LEU A 11 -1.23 -12.14 5.80
CA LEU A 11 -1.71 -12.03 7.18
C LEU A 11 -1.26 -13.23 8.01
N THR A 12 -0.95 -14.37 7.37
CA THR A 12 -0.38 -15.54 8.04
C THR A 12 0.74 -16.18 7.19
N PRO A 13 1.99 -16.19 7.67
CA PRO A 13 2.50 -15.50 8.87
C PRO A 13 2.39 -13.97 8.74
N ILE A 14 2.10 -13.29 9.84
CA ILE A 14 1.75 -11.86 9.87
C ILE A 14 2.83 -11.01 9.20
N CYS A 15 2.41 -10.12 8.31
CA CYS A 15 3.22 -9.10 7.64
C CYS A 15 4.42 -9.64 6.85
N HIS A 16 4.40 -10.91 6.44
CA HIS A 16 5.43 -11.47 5.59
C HIS A 16 5.18 -11.13 4.13
N PRO A 17 6.22 -10.83 3.32
CA PRO A 17 6.06 -10.68 1.88
C PRO A 17 5.44 -11.92 1.26
N ALA A 18 4.44 -11.72 0.40
CA ALA A 18 3.88 -12.82 -0.36
C ALA A 18 4.91 -13.34 -1.37
N PRO A 19 4.91 -14.66 -1.66
CA PRO A 19 5.82 -15.21 -2.66
C PRO A 19 5.55 -14.63 -4.06
N PRO A 20 6.55 -14.61 -4.96
CA PRO A 20 6.38 -14.09 -6.31
C PRO A 20 5.20 -14.73 -7.04
N GLY A 21 4.34 -13.90 -7.64
CA GLY A 21 3.11 -14.36 -8.33
C GLY A 21 1.90 -14.55 -7.43
N SER A 22 2.04 -14.40 -6.10
CA SER A 22 0.91 -14.31 -5.18
C SER A 22 0.47 -12.86 -5.01
N SER A 23 -0.85 -12.65 -5.00
CA SER A 23 -1.45 -11.35 -4.68
C SER A 23 -1.33 -10.96 -3.20
N GLY A 24 -0.96 -11.90 -2.33
CA GLY A 24 -1.01 -11.74 -0.88
C GLY A 24 -2.45 -11.64 -0.34
N ASP A 25 -2.55 -11.42 0.96
CA ASP A 25 -3.81 -11.12 1.65
C ASP A 25 -4.07 -9.61 1.72
N VAL A 26 -3.02 -8.79 1.65
CA VAL A 26 -3.09 -7.32 1.66
C VAL A 26 -1.90 -6.74 0.90
N VAL A 27 -2.07 -5.59 0.27
CA VAL A 27 -1.01 -4.87 -0.43
C VAL A 27 -0.62 -3.64 0.40
N ARG A 28 0.63 -3.60 0.86
CA ARG A 28 1.22 -2.41 1.48
C ARG A 28 1.77 -1.50 0.40
N ILE A 29 1.40 -0.23 0.44
CA ILE A 29 1.88 0.79 -0.49
C ILE A 29 2.46 1.95 0.29
N SER A 30 3.69 2.37 -0.05
CA SER A 30 4.34 3.51 0.57
C SER A 30 5.03 4.42 -0.45
N ASP A 31 5.00 5.73 -0.19
CA ASP A 31 5.80 6.73 -0.91
C ASP A 31 7.02 7.22 -0.09
N GLY A 32 7.35 6.52 1.00
CA GLY A 32 8.39 6.87 1.95
C GLY A 32 7.98 7.88 3.03
N VAL A 33 6.76 8.42 2.99
CA VAL A 33 6.22 9.32 4.03
C VAL A 33 4.93 8.76 4.61
N SER A 34 4.02 8.34 3.73
CA SER A 34 2.76 7.70 4.08
C SER A 34 2.82 6.23 3.74
N THR A 35 1.99 5.45 4.43
CA THR A 35 1.72 4.06 4.09
C THR A 35 0.23 3.82 4.16
N VAL A 36 -0.31 3.18 3.12
CA VAL A 36 -1.68 2.67 3.09
C VAL A 36 -1.66 1.18 2.83
N PHE A 37 -2.72 0.50 3.27
CA PHE A 37 -2.93 -0.93 3.06
C PHE A 37 -4.24 -1.09 2.31
N LEU A 38 -4.20 -1.84 1.22
CA LEU A 38 -5.37 -2.14 0.39
C LEU A 38 -5.54 -3.64 0.25
N LEU A 39 -6.78 -4.09 0.06
CA LEU A 39 -7.01 -5.46 -0.40
C LEU A 39 -6.46 -5.60 -1.84
N PRO A 40 -6.03 -6.80 -2.25
CA PRO A 40 -5.48 -7.00 -3.59
C PRO A 40 -6.43 -6.58 -4.72
N GLU A 41 -7.73 -6.82 -4.57
CA GLU A 41 -8.76 -6.41 -5.52
C GLU A 41 -8.92 -4.88 -5.61
N ASP A 42 -8.84 -4.17 -4.47
CA ASP A 42 -8.91 -2.71 -4.43
C ASP A 42 -7.68 -2.09 -5.08
N PHE A 43 -6.49 -2.68 -4.83
CA PHE A 43 -5.26 -2.24 -5.47
C PHE A 43 -5.28 -2.49 -6.98
N ALA A 44 -5.80 -3.63 -7.43
CA ALA A 44 -5.91 -3.95 -8.86
C ALA A 44 -6.92 -3.04 -9.59
N ALA A 45 -7.94 -2.54 -8.89
CA ALA A 45 -8.92 -1.61 -9.44
C ALA A 45 -8.46 -0.14 -9.38
N ALA A 46 -7.51 0.20 -8.49
CA ALA A 46 -7.05 1.57 -8.29
C ALA A 46 -6.10 2.02 -9.40
N SER A 47 -6.24 3.27 -9.85
CA SER A 47 -5.23 3.91 -10.68
C SER A 47 -4.07 4.44 -9.83
N ASP A 48 -2.93 4.68 -10.47
CA ASP A 48 -1.79 5.37 -9.84
C ASP A 48 -2.19 6.72 -9.19
N ALA A 49 -3.13 7.43 -9.80
CA ALA A 49 -3.63 8.70 -9.28
C ALA A 49 -4.45 8.49 -7.99
N ASP A 50 -5.27 7.45 -7.93
CA ASP A 50 -6.06 7.10 -6.75
C ASP A 50 -5.15 6.70 -5.59
N VAL A 51 -4.16 5.84 -5.84
CA VAL A 51 -3.18 5.42 -4.83
C VAL A 51 -2.42 6.61 -4.26
N ARG A 52 -1.97 7.53 -5.13
CA ARG A 52 -1.29 8.76 -4.67
C ARG A 52 -2.21 9.68 -3.87
N SER A 53 -3.48 9.79 -4.26
CA SER A 53 -4.49 10.55 -3.51
C SER A 53 -4.70 9.97 -2.12
N LEU A 54 -4.82 8.64 -2.00
CA LEU A 54 -4.95 7.95 -0.71
C LEU A 54 -3.73 8.19 0.21
N LEU A 55 -2.52 8.10 -0.34
CA LEU A 55 -1.29 8.39 0.40
C LEU A 55 -1.23 9.83 0.88
N ALA A 56 -1.63 10.80 0.06
CA ALA A 56 -1.67 12.22 0.42
C ALA A 56 -2.67 12.50 1.54
N ARG A 57 -3.87 11.90 1.47
CA ARG A 57 -4.89 12.00 2.53
C ARG A 57 -4.37 11.42 3.85
N ARG A 58 -3.75 10.24 3.80
CA ARG A 58 -3.13 9.61 4.99
C ARG A 58 -2.04 10.47 5.63
N ALA A 59 -1.27 11.19 4.81
CA ALA A 59 -0.24 12.11 5.30
C ALA A 59 -0.86 13.30 6.03
N ALA A 60 -1.95 13.86 5.48
CA ALA A 60 -2.67 14.98 6.08
C ALA A 60 -3.38 14.61 7.40
N ASP A 61 -3.86 13.37 7.51
CA ASP A 61 -4.51 12.85 8.72
C ASP A 61 -3.52 12.52 9.84
N SER A 62 -2.22 12.44 9.53
CA SER A 62 -1.18 12.20 10.52
C SER A 62 -0.74 13.53 11.14
N PRO A 63 -0.83 13.73 12.47
CA PRO A 63 -0.35 14.97 13.08
C PRO A 63 1.16 15.15 12.82
N PRO A 64 1.65 16.40 12.69
CA PRO A 64 3.08 16.65 12.61
C PRO A 64 3.74 16.08 13.86
N ARG A 65 4.72 15.19 13.66
CA ARG A 65 5.55 14.64 14.74
C ARG A 65 6.47 15.69 15.33
#